data_AF-A0A967FL26-F1
#
_entry.id   AF-A0A967FL26-F1
#
_cell.length_a   1.000
_cell.length_b   1.000
_cell.length_c   1.000
_cell.angle_alpha   90.00
_cell.angle_beta   90.00
_cell.angle_gamma   90.00
#
_symmetry.space_group_name_H-M   'P 1'
#
loop_
_entity.id
_entity.type
_entity.pdbx_description
1 polymer ?
#
loop_
_entity_poly.entity_id
_entity_poly.type
_entity_poly.pdbx_seq_one_letter_code
_entity_poly.pdbx_strand_id
1 'polypeptide(L)'
;MKKEHVKLSEADRTYLEKLIKKGSLPAKTYKRALALLELDRGRTFTEVAEIVGVVIQTASSWAKKYKEAGLEFLTDKPRSGRPTVFDGLDRANITALACSDPPEGYERWSLRMLADKAVELELVESISYGEVRLILKKTNSSPT
;
A
#
# COMPACT_ATOMS: atom_id res chain seq x y z
N MET A 1 1.27 28.07 25.79
CA MET A 1 1.36 26.99 24.77
C MET A 1 1.26 25.66 25.49
N LYS A 2 0.28 24.80 25.15
CA LYS A 2 0.11 23.48 25.79
C LYS A 2 1.30 22.60 25.40
N LYS A 3 2.05 22.15 26.40
CA LYS A 3 3.10 21.15 26.21
C LYS A 3 2.41 19.78 26.14
N GLU A 4 2.02 19.36 24.95
CA GLU A 4 1.54 18.00 24.74
C GLU A 4 2.74 17.05 24.69
N HIS A 5 3.18 16.65 25.87
CA HIS A 5 4.25 15.67 26.02
C HIS A 5 3.76 14.26 25.64
N VAL A 6 4.61 13.52 24.94
CA VAL A 6 4.46 12.07 24.80
C VAL A 6 5.31 11.44 25.89
N LYS A 7 4.73 10.55 26.71
CA LYS A 7 5.50 9.79 27.69
C LYS A 7 5.73 8.39 27.13
N LEU A 8 6.98 8.05 26.84
CA LEU A 8 7.36 6.72 26.37
C LEU A 8 7.41 5.74 27.55
N SER A 9 7.15 4.46 27.28
CA SER A 9 7.52 3.41 28.23
C SER A 9 9.05 3.27 28.28
N GLU A 10 9.60 2.79 29.41
CA GLU A 10 11.05 2.56 29.52
C GLU A 10 11.56 1.56 28.47
N ALA A 11 10.74 0.56 28.13
CA ALA A 11 11.02 -0.40 27.07
C ALA A 11 11.11 0.27 25.70
N ASP A 12 10.14 1.13 25.36
CA ASP A 12 10.11 1.84 24.07
C ASP A 12 11.26 2.83 23.95
N ARG A 13 11.54 3.57 25.02
CA ARG A 13 12.68 4.50 25.06
C ARG A 13 13.99 3.75 24.82
N THR A 14 14.22 2.65 25.55
CA THR A 14 15.43 1.84 25.40
C THR A 14 15.55 1.27 23.99
N TYR A 15 14.43 0.84 23.40
CA TYR A 15 14.38 0.37 22.03
C TYR A 15 14.76 1.47 21.03
N LEU A 16 14.16 2.66 21.13
CA LEU A 16 14.42 3.80 20.25
C LEU A 16 15.86 4.29 20.36
N GLU A 17 16.42 4.35 21.57
CA GLU A 17 17.83 4.72 21.79
C GLU A 17 18.79 3.69 21.15
N LYS A 18 18.52 2.38 21.30
CA LYS A 18 19.29 1.32 20.63
C LYS A 18 19.15 1.39 19.11
N LEU A 19 17.95 1.67 18.62
CA LEU A 19 17.65 1.77 17.19
C LEU A 19 18.49 2.88 16.55
N ILE A 20 18.47 4.08 17.13
CA ILE A 20 19.26 5.23 16.65
C ILE A 20 20.77 4.96 16.73
N LYS A 21 21.25 4.36 17.82
CA LYS A 21 22.68 4.03 17.99
C LYS A 21 23.23 3.07 16.93
N LYS A 22 22.37 2.23 16.34
CA LYS A 22 22.76 1.29 15.28
C LYS A 22 23.23 1.99 14.00
N GLY A 23 22.85 3.25 13.78
CA GLY A 23 23.33 4.11 12.69
C GLY A 23 22.85 3.76 11.27
N SER A 24 22.37 2.53 11.03
CA SER A 24 21.85 2.09 9.73
C SER A 24 20.32 1.98 9.77
N LEU A 25 19.63 3.04 9.33
CA LEU A 25 18.17 3.13 9.29
C LEU A 25 17.70 3.98 8.10
N PRO A 26 16.49 3.72 7.55
CA PRO A 26 15.85 4.66 6.65
C PRO A 26 15.66 6.02 7.31
N ALA A 27 15.94 7.11 6.59
CA ALA A 27 15.86 8.47 7.13
C ALA A 27 14.49 8.79 7.76
N LYS A 28 13.39 8.26 7.21
CA LYS A 28 12.04 8.44 7.78
C LYS A 28 11.90 7.82 9.17
N THR A 29 12.39 6.59 9.34
CA THR A 29 12.34 5.87 10.61
C THR A 29 13.22 6.55 11.65
N TYR A 30 14.41 7.00 11.26
CA TYR A 30 15.29 7.79 12.12
C TYR A 30 14.60 9.07 12.61
N LYS A 31 14.00 9.85 11.68
CA LYS A 31 13.28 11.09 12.01
C LYS A 31 12.10 10.85 12.97
N ARG A 32 11.30 9.80 12.75
CA ARG A 32 10.20 9.43 13.64
C ARG A 32 10.69 9.02 15.03
N ALA A 33 11.74 8.22 15.11
CA ALA A 33 12.34 7.77 16.36
C ALA A 33 12.92 8.96 17.16
N LEU A 34 13.68 9.83 16.49
CA LEU A 34 14.25 11.03 17.10
C LEU A 34 13.15 11.96 17.61
N ALA A 35 12.09 12.17 16.83
CA ALA A 35 10.97 13.00 17.25
C ALA A 35 10.32 12.50 18.54
N LEU A 36 10.09 11.20 18.67
CA LEU A 36 9.53 10.63 19.91
C LEU A 36 10.44 10.80 21.11
N LEU A 37 11.74 10.57 20.96
CA LEU A 37 12.69 10.76 22.06
C LEU A 37 12.74 12.22 22.52
N GLU A 38 12.68 13.18 21.60
CA GLU A 38 12.66 14.60 21.97
C GLU A 38 11.33 15.02 22.61
N LEU A 39 10.21 14.43 22.20
CA LEU A 39 8.92 14.64 22.86
C LEU A 39 8.89 14.05 24.27
N ASP A 40 9.52 12.90 24.48
CA ASP A 40 9.68 12.27 25.81
C ASP A 40 10.57 13.09 26.75
N ARG A 41 11.59 13.75 26.20
CA ARG A 41 12.44 14.71 26.92
C ARG A 41 11.73 16.00 27.31
N GLY A 42 10.49 16.18 26.87
CA GLY A 42 9.67 17.32 27.24
C GLY A 42 9.75 18.50 26.27
N ARG A 43 10.26 18.31 25.04
CA ARG A 43 10.25 19.37 24.03
C ARG A 43 8.86 19.63 23.48
N THR A 44 8.64 20.82 22.94
CA THR A 44 7.38 21.16 22.26
C THR A 44 7.35 20.62 20.83
N PHE A 45 6.16 20.48 20.24
CA PHE A 45 6.07 20.07 18.83
C PHE A 45 6.81 21.01 17.87
N THR A 46 6.88 22.31 18.21
CA THR A 46 7.61 23.31 17.42
C THR A 46 9.10 23.02 17.42
N GLU A 47 9.69 22.85 18.60
CA GLU A 47 11.12 22.52 18.73
C GLU A 47 11.45 21.18 18.04
N VAL A 48 10.61 20.17 18.22
CA VAL A 48 10.82 18.85 17.58
C VAL A 48 10.72 18.94 16.07
N ALA A 49 9.77 19.73 15.55
CA ALA A 49 9.62 19.97 14.13
C ALA A 49 10.87 20.63 13.52
N GLU A 50 11.46 21.60 14.21
CA GLU A 50 12.71 22.24 13.81
C GLU A 50 13.90 21.27 13.83
N ILE A 51 14.07 20.50 14.92
CA ILE A 51 15.17 19.52 15.06
C ILE A 51 15.14 18.46 13.96
N VAL A 52 13.95 17.97 13.63
CA VAL A 52 13.78 16.85 12.69
C VAL A 52 13.57 17.33 11.24
N GLY A 53 13.36 18.64 11.05
CA GLY A 53 13.12 19.27 9.75
C GLY A 53 11.79 18.83 9.14
N VAL A 54 10.70 18.96 9.90
CA VAL A 54 9.32 18.68 9.48
C VAL A 54 8.38 19.79 9.92
N VAL A 55 7.13 19.76 9.49
CA VAL A 55 6.11 20.72 9.96
C VAL A 55 5.53 20.25 11.30
N ILE A 56 5.09 21.18 12.15
CA ILE A 56 4.48 20.92 13.48
C ILE A 56 3.37 19.87 13.41
N GLN A 57 2.51 19.92 12.38
CA GLN A 57 1.43 18.95 12.16
C GLN A 57 1.94 17.52 12.00
N THR A 58 3.12 17.33 11.41
CA THR A 58 3.74 16.01 11.25
C THR A 58 4.23 15.48 12.59
N ALA A 59 4.88 16.32 13.41
CA ALA A 59 5.31 15.93 14.76
C ALA A 59 4.11 15.58 15.65
N SER A 60 3.04 16.39 15.62
CA SER A 60 1.79 16.11 16.32
C SER A 60 1.12 14.82 15.83
N SER A 61 1.10 14.57 14.51
CA SER A 61 0.57 13.33 13.94
C SER A 61 1.36 12.09 14.39
N TRP A 62 2.69 12.18 14.50
CA TRP A 62 3.51 11.08 15.00
C TRP A 62 3.24 10.78 16.48
N ALA A 63 3.10 11.80 17.32
CA ALA A 63 2.70 11.64 18.72
C ALA A 63 1.35 10.92 18.86
N LYS A 64 0.36 11.30 18.04
CA LYS A 64 -0.95 10.64 17.98
C LYS A 64 -0.83 9.17 17.53
N LYS A 65 -0.10 8.91 16.45
CA LYS A 65 0.11 7.54 15.93
C LYS A 65 0.82 6.62 16.92
N TYR A 66 1.78 7.14 17.68
CA TYR A 66 2.42 6.36 18.74
C TYR A 66 1.42 6.00 19.86
N LYS A 67 0.53 6.93 20.26
CA LYS A 67 -0.52 6.62 21.25
C LYS A 67 -1.51 5.57 20.76
N GLU A 68 -1.76 5.50 19.46
CA GLU A 68 -2.72 4.56 18.85
C GLU A 68 -2.12 3.18 18.55
N ALA A 69 -0.86 3.12 18.10
CA ALA A 69 -0.24 1.91 17.55
C ALA A 69 1.14 1.57 18.17
N GLY A 70 1.56 2.26 19.22
CA GLY A 70 2.88 2.07 19.84
C GLY A 70 4.01 2.29 18.84
N LEU A 71 5.03 1.43 18.87
CA LEU A 71 6.20 1.51 17.97
C LEU A 71 5.91 1.08 16.52
N GLU A 72 4.74 0.50 16.22
CA GLU A 72 4.41 0.07 14.85
C GLU A 72 4.39 1.23 13.86
N PHE A 73 4.11 2.45 14.31
CA PHE A 73 4.09 3.64 13.43
C PHE A 73 5.47 4.00 12.85
N LEU A 74 6.56 3.44 13.40
CA LEU A 74 7.92 3.68 12.90
C LEU A 74 8.10 3.15 11.48
N THR A 75 7.34 2.13 11.10
CA THR A 75 7.31 1.55 9.76
C THR A 75 6.07 2.02 9.00
N ASP A 76 6.21 2.19 7.68
CA ASP A 76 5.06 2.49 6.84
C ASP A 76 4.28 1.19 6.58
N LYS A 77 2.96 1.22 6.78
CA LYS A 77 2.09 0.11 6.40
C LYS A 77 2.20 -0.13 4.89
N PRO A 78 2.06 -1.38 4.43
CA PRO A 78 1.99 -1.68 3.01
C PRO A 78 0.92 -0.81 2.36
N ARG A 79 1.24 -0.23 1.20
CA ARG A 79 0.24 0.53 0.44
C ARG A 79 -0.85 -0.45 0.00
N SER A 80 -2.12 -0.07 0.18
CA SER A 80 -3.28 -0.89 -0.21
C SER A 80 -3.36 -1.18 -1.71
N GLY A 81 -2.49 -0.56 -2.53
CA GLY A 81 -2.52 -0.69 -3.97
C GLY A 81 -3.78 -0.06 -4.58
N ARG A 82 -3.90 -0.14 -5.91
CA ARG A 82 -5.16 0.12 -6.60
C ARG A 82 -6.08 -1.08 -6.34
N PRO A 83 -7.35 -0.87 -5.93
CA PRO A 83 -8.32 -1.96 -5.83
C PRO A 83 -8.40 -2.76 -7.13
N THR A 84 -8.50 -4.08 -7.03
CA THR A 84 -8.70 -4.93 -8.20
C THR A 84 -10.12 -4.71 -8.74
N VAL A 85 -10.22 -4.27 -9.99
CA VAL A 85 -11.52 -4.05 -10.67
C VAL A 85 -12.19 -5.39 -11.02
N PHE A 86 -11.40 -6.35 -11.49
CA PHE A 86 -11.85 -7.72 -11.78
C PHE A 86 -11.36 -8.67 -10.69
N ASP A 87 -12.31 -9.40 -10.14
CA ASP A 87 -12.07 -10.36 -9.08
C ASP A 87 -11.40 -11.65 -9.62
N GLY A 88 -11.32 -12.70 -8.79
CA GLY A 88 -10.75 -13.98 -9.22
C GLY A 88 -11.65 -14.76 -10.17
N LEU A 89 -12.97 -14.65 -9.99
CA LEU A 89 -13.98 -15.36 -10.77
C LEU A 89 -14.10 -14.77 -12.17
N ASP A 90 -14.16 -13.45 -12.29
CA ASP A 90 -14.17 -12.70 -13.55
C ASP A 90 -12.99 -13.14 -14.43
N ARG A 91 -11.79 -13.23 -13.84
CA ARG A 91 -10.57 -13.63 -14.54
C ARG A 91 -10.59 -15.08 -14.98
N ALA A 92 -11.13 -15.97 -14.13
CA ALA A 92 -11.27 -17.37 -14.46
C ALA A 92 -12.24 -17.56 -15.64
N ASN A 93 -13.37 -16.84 -15.62
CA ASN A 93 -14.36 -16.84 -16.69
C ASN A 93 -13.78 -16.33 -18.01
N ILE A 94 -13.05 -15.20 -17.99
CA ILE A 94 -12.38 -14.64 -19.17
C ILE A 94 -11.30 -15.60 -19.71
N THR A 95 -10.57 -16.27 -18.82
CA THR A 95 -9.57 -17.28 -19.22
C THR A 95 -10.23 -18.50 -19.84
N ALA A 96 -11.32 -18.99 -19.25
CA ALA A 96 -12.08 -20.13 -19.78
C ALA A 96 -12.66 -19.81 -21.17
N LEU A 97 -13.18 -18.59 -21.36
CA LEU A 97 -13.64 -18.10 -22.65
C LEU A 97 -12.52 -18.04 -23.69
N ALA A 98 -11.32 -17.60 -23.30
CA ALA A 98 -10.17 -17.59 -24.20
C ALA A 98 -9.66 -18.99 -24.58
N CYS A 99 -9.99 -20.02 -23.80
CA CYS A 99 -9.66 -21.41 -24.07
C CYS A 99 -10.76 -22.17 -24.84
N SER A 100 -11.92 -21.56 -25.10
CA SER A 100 -12.99 -22.19 -25.88
C SER A 100 -12.83 -21.95 -27.38
N ASP A 101 -13.66 -22.60 -28.19
CA ASP A 101 -13.65 -22.37 -29.64
C ASP A 101 -14.04 -20.93 -29.99
N PRO A 102 -13.33 -20.29 -30.94
CA PRO A 102 -13.68 -18.96 -31.44
C PRO A 102 -15.02 -19.00 -32.21
N PRO A 103 -15.70 -17.84 -32.35
CA PRO A 103 -16.97 -17.78 -33.07
C PRO A 103 -16.77 -18.13 -34.56
N GLU A 104 -17.86 -18.59 -35.18
CA GLU A 104 -17.87 -19.04 -36.57
C GLU A 104 -17.32 -17.97 -37.52
N GLY A 105 -16.46 -18.41 -38.45
CA GLY A 105 -15.76 -17.52 -39.38
C GLY A 105 -14.42 -16.96 -38.88
N TYR A 106 -13.98 -17.32 -37.67
CA TYR A 106 -12.67 -16.93 -37.12
C TYR A 106 -11.84 -18.14 -36.70
N GLU A 107 -10.55 -18.14 -37.03
CA GLU A 107 -9.61 -19.19 -36.64
C GLU A 107 -9.16 -19.08 -35.17
N ARG A 108 -9.20 -17.88 -34.59
CA ARG A 108 -8.74 -17.61 -33.22
C ARG A 108 -9.45 -16.43 -32.58
N TRP A 109 -9.45 -16.41 -31.25
CA TRP A 109 -9.90 -15.26 -30.47
C TRP A 109 -9.00 -14.04 -30.67
N SER A 110 -9.61 -12.88 -30.94
CA SER A 110 -8.94 -11.60 -30.75
C SER A 110 -9.28 -11.03 -29.36
N LEU A 111 -8.40 -10.20 -28.81
CA LEU A 111 -8.61 -9.57 -27.51
C LEU A 111 -9.87 -8.68 -27.45
N ARG A 112 -10.26 -8.08 -28.58
CA ARG A 112 -11.50 -7.31 -28.68
C ARG A 112 -12.73 -8.21 -28.67
N MET A 113 -12.69 -9.30 -29.45
CA MET A 113 -13.78 -10.28 -29.46
C MET A 113 -13.98 -10.92 -28.09
N LEU A 114 -12.90 -11.20 -27.35
CA LEU A 114 -13.01 -11.69 -25.99
C LEU A 114 -13.62 -10.68 -25.03
N ALA A 115 -13.30 -9.39 -25.19
CA ALA A 115 -13.92 -8.34 -24.38
C ALA A 115 -15.42 -8.22 -24.68
N ASP A 116 -15.78 -8.14 -25.96
CA ASP A 116 -17.17 -8.02 -26.41
C ASP A 116 -17.98 -9.25 -25.97
N LYS A 117 -17.41 -10.45 -26.14
CA LYS A 117 -18.07 -11.71 -25.77
C LYS A 117 -18.17 -11.89 -24.26
N ALA A 118 -17.22 -11.40 -23.47
CA ALA A 118 -17.29 -11.45 -22.01
C ALA A 118 -18.44 -10.57 -21.47
N VAL A 119 -18.72 -9.43 -22.11
CA VAL A 119 -19.88 -8.59 -21.80
C VAL A 119 -21.18 -9.23 -22.29
N GLU A 120 -21.18 -9.79 -23.50
CA GLU A 120 -22.36 -10.49 -24.07
C GLU A 120 -22.83 -11.66 -23.20
N LEU A 121 -21.88 -12.40 -22.61
CA LEU A 121 -22.16 -13.53 -21.71
C LEU A 121 -22.41 -13.11 -20.24
N GLU A 122 -22.53 -11.81 -19.98
CA GLU A 122 -22.74 -11.24 -18.64
C GLU A 122 -21.69 -11.68 -17.60
N LEU A 123 -20.47 -12.02 -18.06
CA LEU A 123 -19.37 -12.42 -17.18
C LEU A 123 -18.79 -11.20 -16.44
N VAL A 124 -18.88 -10.01 -17.06
CA VAL A 124 -18.44 -8.73 -16.53
C VAL A 124 -19.32 -7.60 -17.09
N GLU A 125 -19.60 -6.56 -16.31
CA GLU A 125 -20.43 -5.41 -16.75
C GLU A 125 -19.77 -4.62 -17.89
N SER A 126 -18.47 -4.41 -17.81
CA SER A 126 -17.67 -3.84 -18.89
C SER A 126 -16.21 -4.24 -18.74
N ILE A 127 -15.53 -4.48 -19.86
CA ILE A 127 -14.10 -4.75 -19.86
C ILE A 127 -13.46 -4.22 -21.13
N SER A 128 -12.28 -3.62 -20.99
CA SER A 128 -11.47 -3.23 -22.14
C SER A 128 -10.64 -4.40 -22.67
N TYR A 129 -10.39 -4.43 -23.98
CA TYR A 129 -9.45 -5.40 -24.58
C TYR A 129 -8.04 -5.35 -23.93
N GLY A 130 -7.66 -4.21 -23.36
CA GLY A 130 -6.41 -4.04 -22.62
C GLY A 130 -6.42 -4.78 -21.29
N GLU A 131 -7.54 -4.78 -20.58
CA GLU A 131 -7.73 -5.57 -19.35
C GLU A 131 -7.78 -7.05 -19.64
N VAL A 132 -8.48 -7.49 -20.69
CA VAL A 132 -8.43 -8.88 -21.17
C VAL A 132 -6.98 -9.31 -21.39
N ARG A 133 -6.18 -8.48 -22.09
CA ARG A 133 -4.74 -8.75 -22.28
C ARG A 133 -3.98 -8.85 -20.97
N LEU A 134 -4.24 -7.97 -20.00
CA LEU A 134 -3.56 -7.98 -18.70
C LEU A 134 -3.94 -9.20 -17.87
N ILE A 135 -5.19 -9.67 -17.97
CA ILE A 135 -5.70 -10.88 -17.33
C ILE A 135 -4.98 -12.09 -17.94
N LEU A 136 -5.04 -12.25 -19.28
CA LEU A 136 -4.43 -13.39 -19.97
C LEU A 136 -2.90 -13.40 -19.87
N LYS A 137 -2.23 -12.24 -19.87
CA LYS A 137 -0.77 -12.16 -19.69
C LYS A 137 -0.30 -12.71 -18.34
N LYS A 138 -1.13 -12.60 -17.30
CA LYS A 138 -0.80 -13.10 -15.95
C LYS A 138 -1.16 -14.57 -15.77
N THR A 139 -1.81 -15.17 -16.77
CA THR A 139 -2.17 -16.59 -16.78
C THR A 139 -1.09 -17.36 -17.54
N ASN A 140 -0.60 -18.46 -16.96
CA ASN A 140 0.40 -19.34 -17.58
C ASN A 140 -0.19 -20.26 -18.68
N SER A 141 -1.30 -19.88 -19.31
CA SER A 141 -1.89 -20.67 -20.40
C SER A 141 -1.34 -20.19 -21.74
N SER A 142 -0.77 -21.11 -22.50
CA SER A 142 -0.53 -20.95 -23.93
C SER A 142 -1.84 -21.28 -24.65
N PRO A 143 -2.61 -20.29 -25.15
CA PRO A 143 -3.73 -20.59 -26.03
C PRO A 143 -3.17 -21.23 -27.30
N THR A 144 -3.68 -22.41 -27.64
CA THR A 144 -3.32 -23.17 -28.84
C THR A 144 -3.80 -22.46 -30.09
#